data_AF-A0A6D2HPB7-F1
#
_entry.id   AF-A0A6D2HPB7-F1
#
_cell.length_a   1.000
_cell.length_b   1.000
_cell.length_c   1.000
_cell.angle_alpha   90.00
_cell.angle_beta   90.00
_cell.angle_gamma   90.00
#
_symmetry.space_group_name_H-M   'P 1'
#
loop_
_entity.id
_entity.type
_entity.pdbx_description
1 polymer ?
#
loop_
_entity_poly.entity_id
_entity_poly.type
_entity_poly.pdbx_seq_one_letter_code
_entity_poly.pdbx_strand_id
1 'polypeptide(L)'
;MAKLPPPSVFVSIRGDESCLNFIRHLEKALGDEKVPYFIHNLFRSGDLAVRCNDIFGKYQFKDSITHVKEIEDSELALAVFCQRYPQSTIALNNLVKIVEEVKADRLKVIPVFYKVSVEDVKHWKGDFGQNLFCGGRREMSNVLKWANALRYVAAENGLTSENYSNESDFIVDIVVAVKKVLAGDVQGLEELFVQTRLQVVAEPERAAESPQGILRTPDTVPKVRNEKDKLECTDELGDLVKTVDNDLALKIHTKAATNPEVVAEGKEFGKTPIYSREASPPQQHQVFINFRGELRNNFVSHLVEALRRNEINVFIDNQELRGEEIGILLNRIEESVIALVVFSTGYTESRWCLREAAKIKDCVENGTLKVLPIFYKVTTSNVKQLKGEFGDHFRDREWENRFDKPQIEQWKKALAFISGRFGQTFDGTSPESDFIELIVKDVLRMLASIDCTN
;
A
#
# COMPACT_ATOMS: atom_id res chain seq x y z
N MET A 1 26.85 14.43 29.90
CA MET A 1 26.01 13.78 28.87
C MET A 1 25.77 14.82 27.78
N ALA A 2 26.13 14.54 26.52
CA ALA A 2 25.87 15.45 25.42
C ALA A 2 24.35 15.62 25.26
N LYS A 3 23.89 16.87 25.18
CA LYS A 3 22.47 17.19 24.97
C LYS A 3 22.14 16.81 23.54
N LEU A 4 21.21 15.86 23.35
CA LEU A 4 20.72 15.46 22.02
C LEU A 4 20.31 16.72 21.23
N PRO A 5 20.64 16.82 19.93
CA PRO A 5 20.17 17.93 19.12
C PRO A 5 18.63 17.99 19.15
N PRO A 6 18.04 19.19 19.04
CA PRO A 6 16.59 19.34 18.95
C PRO A 6 16.07 18.52 17.75
N PRO A 7 14.87 17.92 17.86
CA PRO A 7 14.28 17.24 16.71
C PRO A 7 14.02 18.25 15.60
N SER A 8 14.27 17.90 14.34
CA SER A 8 13.86 18.72 13.20
C SER A 8 12.38 18.49 12.87
N VAL A 9 11.85 17.30 13.19
CA VAL A 9 10.47 16.90 12.90
C VAL A 9 9.74 16.41 14.15
N PHE A 10 8.60 17.02 14.45
CA PHE A 10 7.65 16.54 15.46
C PHE A 10 6.54 15.73 14.80
N VAL A 11 6.34 14.48 15.19
CA VAL A 11 5.26 13.63 14.67
C VAL A 11 4.13 13.56 15.71
N SER A 12 3.02 14.20 15.39
CA SER A 12 1.78 14.11 16.16
C SER A 12 0.92 13.00 15.61
N ILE A 13 0.75 11.93 16.38
CA ILE A 13 -0.10 10.80 16.05
C ILE A 13 -0.78 10.27 17.32
N ARG A 14 -1.79 9.42 17.16
CA ARG A 14 -2.17 8.46 18.16
C ARG A 14 -1.82 7.06 17.70
N GLY A 15 -0.88 6.42 18.37
CA GLY A 15 -0.62 5.01 18.18
C GLY A 15 -1.80 4.16 18.65
N ASP A 16 -2.23 3.23 17.82
CA ASP A 16 -3.09 2.12 18.17
C ASP A 16 -2.74 0.92 17.28
N GLU A 17 -3.37 -0.24 17.49
CA GLU A 17 -3.10 -1.46 16.72
C GLU A 17 -3.29 -1.29 15.20
N SER A 18 -4.14 -0.35 14.75
CA SER A 18 -4.45 -0.16 13.33
C SER A 18 -3.40 0.66 12.57
N CYS A 19 -2.65 1.52 13.27
CA CYS A 19 -1.59 2.35 12.71
C CYS A 19 -0.19 2.00 13.22
N LEU A 20 -0.03 1.07 14.17
CA LEU A 20 1.26 0.78 14.78
C LEU A 20 2.33 0.36 13.77
N ASN A 21 2.00 -0.54 12.84
CA ASN A 21 2.95 -0.98 11.80
C ASN A 21 3.36 0.19 10.91
N PHE A 22 2.39 0.97 10.42
CA PHE A 22 2.64 2.19 9.65
C PHE A 22 3.61 3.13 10.40
N ILE A 23 3.38 3.39 11.70
CA ILE A 23 4.26 4.26 12.47
C ILE A 23 5.67 3.68 12.59
N ARG A 24 5.81 2.36 12.79
CA ARG A 24 7.13 1.72 12.88
C ARG A 24 7.90 1.77 11.56
N HIS A 25 7.20 1.61 10.44
CA HIS A 25 7.81 1.76 9.11
C HIS A 25 8.17 3.22 8.82
N LEU A 26 7.34 4.18 9.21
CA LEU A 26 7.65 5.61 9.10
C LEU A 26 8.85 5.99 9.98
N GLU A 27 8.89 5.50 11.22
CA GLU A 27 10.01 5.67 12.15
C GLU A 27 11.31 5.16 11.53
N LYS A 28 11.28 3.95 10.94
CA LYS A 28 12.43 3.37 10.24
C LYS A 28 12.86 4.21 9.04
N ALA A 29 11.92 4.63 8.20
CA ALA A 29 12.21 5.40 6.99
C ALA A 29 12.83 6.77 7.31
N LEU A 30 12.32 7.47 8.34
CA LEU A 30 12.92 8.72 8.83
C LEU A 30 14.34 8.49 9.39
N GLY A 31 14.54 7.38 10.11
CA GLY A 31 15.86 6.99 10.64
C GLY A 31 16.87 6.67 9.55
N ASP A 32 16.47 5.91 8.53
CA ASP A 32 17.33 5.54 7.40
C ASP A 32 17.80 6.77 6.59
N GLU A 33 16.92 7.78 6.47
CA GLU A 33 17.22 9.07 5.85
C GLU A 33 17.90 10.07 6.79
N LYS A 34 18.25 9.65 8.01
CA LYS A 34 18.93 10.45 9.05
C LYS A 34 18.20 11.75 9.40
N VAL A 35 16.88 11.74 9.32
CA VAL A 35 16.05 12.88 9.70
C VAL A 35 15.89 12.88 11.23
N PRO A 36 16.30 13.93 11.97
CA PRO A 36 16.08 13.98 13.41
C PRO A 36 14.59 14.16 13.71
N TYR A 37 13.98 13.18 14.40
CA TYR A 37 12.54 13.18 14.68
C TYR A 37 12.21 12.94 16.15
N PHE A 38 11.00 13.36 16.53
CA PHE A 38 10.36 13.02 17.79
C PHE A 38 8.94 12.51 17.52
N ILE A 39 8.66 11.24 17.85
CA ILE A 39 7.32 10.66 17.74
C ILE A 39 6.71 10.60 19.14
N HIS A 40 5.55 11.22 19.29
CA HIS A 40 4.80 11.18 20.53
C HIS A 40 3.64 10.16 20.44
N ASN A 41 3.21 9.63 21.61
CA ASN A 41 1.98 8.85 21.77
C ASN A 41 1.97 7.48 21.03
N LEU A 42 3.11 6.76 21.09
CA LEU A 42 3.22 5.38 20.62
C LEU A 42 2.60 4.42 21.63
N PHE A 43 1.64 3.60 21.19
CA PHE A 43 0.94 2.62 22.00
C PHE A 43 1.92 1.60 22.62
N ARG A 44 2.21 1.74 23.92
CA ARG A 44 2.52 0.66 24.84
C ARG A 44 1.83 0.99 26.16
N SER A 45 1.50 -0.04 26.95
CA SER A 45 0.98 0.12 28.31
C SER A 45 1.86 1.12 29.09
N GLY A 46 1.34 2.33 29.32
CA GLY A 46 2.07 3.48 29.84
C GLY A 46 2.45 4.48 28.74
N ASP A 47 1.91 5.70 28.82
CA ASP A 47 2.20 6.82 27.91
C ASP A 47 3.72 7.01 27.72
N LEU A 48 4.24 6.67 26.54
CA LEU A 48 5.68 6.68 26.24
C LEU A 48 5.97 7.54 24.99
N ALA A 49 6.98 8.41 25.10
CA ALA A 49 7.51 9.23 24.02
C ALA A 49 8.88 8.71 23.54
N VAL A 50 9.18 8.80 22.24
CA VAL A 50 10.45 8.31 21.66
C VAL A 50 11.19 9.47 20.99
N ARG A 51 12.45 9.69 21.40
CA ARG A 51 13.39 10.65 20.80
C ARG A 51 14.58 9.85 20.25
N CYS A 52 14.86 9.95 18.95
CA CYS A 52 15.93 9.19 18.30
C CYS A 52 17.06 10.10 17.82
N ASN A 53 18.32 9.69 18.05
CA ASN A 53 19.52 10.04 17.29
C ASN A 53 20.54 8.92 17.52
N ASP A 54 20.60 7.98 16.57
CA ASP A 54 21.57 6.89 16.37
C ASP A 54 21.84 5.83 17.48
N ILE A 55 21.70 4.57 17.05
CA ILE A 55 22.37 3.33 17.49
C ILE A 55 22.28 3.03 19.00
N PHE A 56 21.30 2.19 19.38
CA PHE A 56 21.22 1.49 20.69
C PHE A 56 21.46 2.40 21.92
N GLY A 57 20.62 3.42 22.15
CA GLY A 57 20.82 4.37 23.25
C GLY A 57 19.54 4.85 23.95
N LYS A 58 19.21 4.20 25.08
CA LYS A 58 18.34 4.62 26.21
C LYS A 58 17.21 5.63 25.94
N TYR A 59 15.99 5.10 25.91
CA TYR A 59 14.70 5.75 26.13
C TYR A 59 14.73 6.74 27.31
N GLN A 60 14.31 7.99 27.10
CA GLN A 60 14.11 8.95 28.19
C GLN A 60 12.63 9.33 28.31
N PHE A 61 12.07 9.02 29.48
CA PHE A 61 10.75 9.40 29.97
C PHE A 61 10.70 10.90 30.29
N LYS A 62 9.55 11.53 30.04
CA LYS A 62 9.33 12.93 30.35
C LYS A 62 7.83 13.19 30.57
N ASP A 63 7.48 13.82 31.68
CA ASP A 63 6.10 14.10 32.12
C ASP A 63 5.34 15.04 31.17
N SER A 64 4.00 14.96 31.17
CA SER A 64 3.03 15.63 30.28
C SER A 64 3.16 17.16 30.08
N ILE A 65 4.00 17.84 30.85
CA ILE A 65 4.32 19.29 30.71
C ILE A 65 5.43 19.52 29.66
N THR A 66 6.10 18.47 29.19
CA THR A 66 7.38 18.61 28.46
C THR A 66 7.28 18.68 26.94
N HIS A 67 6.20 18.21 26.29
CA HIS A 67 6.14 18.09 24.82
C HIS A 67 6.01 19.40 24.04
N VAL A 68 5.59 20.48 24.72
CA VAL A 68 5.51 21.83 24.14
C VAL A 68 6.87 22.24 23.58
N LYS A 69 7.94 21.92 24.31
CA LYS A 69 9.29 22.27 23.91
C LYS A 69 9.77 21.47 22.70
N GLU A 70 9.44 20.19 22.59
CA GLU A 70 9.79 19.42 21.40
C GLU A 70 9.05 19.91 20.14
N ILE A 71 7.85 20.47 20.27
CA ILE A 71 7.15 21.15 19.15
C ILE A 71 7.86 22.47 18.80
N GLU A 72 8.15 23.31 19.79
CA GLU A 72 8.81 24.62 19.61
C GLU A 72 10.24 24.52 19.09
N ASP A 73 10.96 23.45 19.46
CA ASP A 73 12.32 23.17 19.01
C ASP A 73 12.35 22.53 17.59
N SER A 74 11.19 22.17 17.01
CA SER A 74 11.08 21.55 15.67
C SER A 74 10.88 22.57 14.55
N GLU A 75 11.32 22.23 13.34
CA GLU A 75 11.11 23.03 12.13
C GLU A 75 9.83 22.63 11.39
N LEU A 76 9.43 21.36 11.52
CA LEU A 76 8.27 20.76 10.86
C LEU A 76 7.47 19.90 11.84
N ALA A 77 6.14 19.98 11.78
CA ALA A 77 5.24 19.01 12.37
C ALA A 77 4.57 18.13 11.29
N LEU A 78 4.65 16.82 11.49
CA LEU A 78 3.82 15.84 10.78
C LEU A 78 2.57 15.56 11.62
N ALA A 79 1.41 16.02 11.17
CA ALA A 79 0.12 15.73 11.80
C ALA A 79 -0.49 14.50 11.13
N VAL A 80 -0.26 13.31 11.72
CA VAL A 80 -0.74 12.05 11.15
C VAL A 80 -2.12 11.70 11.72
N PHE A 81 -3.15 11.96 10.92
CA PHE A 81 -4.53 11.63 11.24
C PHE A 81 -4.80 10.16 10.91
N CYS A 82 -5.22 9.42 11.93
CA CYS A 82 -5.78 8.08 11.84
C CYS A 82 -7.19 8.08 12.45
N GLN A 83 -7.96 7.01 12.21
CA GLN A 83 -9.35 6.89 12.65
C GLN A 83 -9.57 7.22 14.14
N ARG A 84 -8.65 6.80 15.01
CA ARG A 84 -8.75 7.02 16.45
C ARG A 84 -7.96 8.23 16.95
N TYR A 85 -7.31 9.02 16.10
CA TYR A 85 -6.62 10.25 16.51
C TYR A 85 -7.43 11.10 17.51
N PRO A 86 -8.75 11.35 17.30
CA PRO A 86 -9.54 12.22 18.16
C PRO A 86 -9.83 11.69 19.57
N GLN A 87 -9.62 10.38 19.83
CA GLN A 87 -9.78 9.88 21.20
C GLN A 87 -8.55 10.13 22.10
N SER A 88 -7.43 10.67 21.56
CA SER A 88 -6.29 11.09 22.38
C SER A 88 -6.32 12.60 22.66
N THR A 89 -6.62 12.96 23.91
CA THR A 89 -6.53 14.36 24.38
C THR A 89 -5.14 14.94 24.19
N ILE A 90 -4.09 14.12 24.34
CA ILE A 90 -2.71 14.58 24.16
C ILE A 90 -2.45 14.93 22.68
N ALA A 91 -2.80 14.05 21.74
CA ALA A 91 -2.65 14.33 20.31
C ALA A 91 -3.44 15.58 19.88
N LEU A 92 -4.64 15.78 20.44
CA LEU A 92 -5.46 16.96 20.18
C LEU A 92 -4.87 18.25 20.78
N ASN A 93 -4.31 18.20 21.99
CA ASN A 93 -3.62 19.35 22.59
C ASN A 93 -2.34 19.71 21.82
N ASN A 94 -1.57 18.72 21.39
CA ASN A 94 -0.40 18.93 20.54
C ASN A 94 -0.81 19.59 19.22
N LEU A 95 -1.93 19.18 18.62
CA LEU A 95 -2.45 19.80 17.40
C LEU A 95 -2.79 21.28 17.60
N VAL A 96 -3.41 21.63 18.72
CA VAL A 96 -3.68 23.04 19.06
C VAL A 96 -2.38 23.84 19.14
N LYS A 97 -1.36 23.31 19.82
CA LYS A 97 -0.04 23.96 19.91
C LYS A 97 0.64 24.08 18.55
N ILE A 98 0.58 23.05 17.70
CA ILE A 98 1.09 23.09 16.32
C ILE A 98 0.44 24.26 15.57
N VAL A 99 -0.89 24.42 15.66
CA VAL A 99 -1.60 25.53 15.00
C VAL A 99 -1.16 26.90 15.52
N GLU A 100 -0.87 27.03 16.82
CA GLU A 100 -0.32 28.28 17.39
C GLU A 100 1.06 28.62 16.81
N GLU A 101 1.95 27.64 16.69
CA GLU A 101 3.30 27.83 16.14
C GLU A 101 3.28 28.09 14.62
N VAL A 102 2.39 27.41 13.88
CA VAL A 102 2.19 27.65 12.44
C VAL A 102 1.67 29.06 12.18
N LYS A 103 0.67 29.53 12.95
CA LYS A 103 0.15 30.90 12.82
C LYS A 103 1.16 31.97 13.19
N ALA A 104 2.16 31.62 13.99
CA ALA A 104 3.25 32.50 14.35
C ALA A 104 4.47 32.40 13.41
N ASP A 105 4.35 31.65 12.31
CA ASP A 105 5.40 31.43 11.31
C ASP A 105 6.69 30.82 11.89
N ARG A 106 6.55 30.02 12.96
CA ARG A 106 7.68 29.35 13.63
C ARG A 106 7.79 27.86 13.31
N LEU A 107 6.73 27.26 12.77
CA LEU A 107 6.64 25.83 12.51
C LEU A 107 5.88 25.59 11.21
N LYS A 108 6.38 24.70 10.36
CA LYS A 108 5.64 24.22 9.19
C LYS A 108 4.81 23.00 9.58
N VAL A 109 3.71 22.73 8.88
CA VAL A 109 2.90 21.52 9.12
C VAL A 109 2.63 20.79 7.82
N ILE A 110 2.75 19.47 7.83
CA ILE A 110 2.25 18.59 6.78
C ILE A 110 1.18 17.67 7.40
N PRO A 111 -0.09 17.78 6.99
CA PRO A 111 -1.10 16.80 7.33
C PRO A 111 -0.89 15.50 6.55
N VAL A 112 -0.99 14.38 7.26
CA VAL A 112 -0.91 13.03 6.70
C VAL A 112 -2.19 12.30 7.08
N PHE A 113 -2.96 11.85 6.09
CA PHE A 113 -4.24 11.16 6.30
C PHE A 113 -4.06 9.67 6.04
N TYR A 114 -3.96 8.88 7.11
CA TYR A 114 -3.75 7.44 7.04
C TYR A 114 -5.06 6.71 7.35
N LYS A 115 -5.64 6.08 6.32
CA LYS A 115 -6.91 5.34 6.37
C LYS A 115 -8.06 6.16 6.96
N VAL A 116 -8.09 7.44 6.62
CA VAL A 116 -9.14 8.39 6.98
C VAL A 116 -9.28 9.40 5.85
N SER A 117 -10.50 9.83 5.54
CA SER A 117 -10.71 10.85 4.51
C SER A 117 -10.39 12.25 5.03
N VAL A 118 -9.91 13.12 4.15
CA VAL A 118 -9.66 14.54 4.47
C VAL A 118 -10.94 15.22 4.97
N GLU A 119 -12.08 14.90 4.35
CA GLU A 119 -13.38 15.46 4.67
C GLU A 119 -13.89 15.05 6.05
N ASP A 120 -13.63 13.81 6.47
CA ASP A 120 -13.99 13.34 7.81
C ASP A 120 -13.19 14.05 8.90
N VAL A 121 -11.90 14.31 8.66
CA VAL A 121 -11.06 15.08 9.59
C VAL A 121 -11.49 16.55 9.64
N LYS A 122 -11.70 17.16 8.47
CA LYS A 122 -12.01 18.58 8.32
C LYS A 122 -13.37 18.97 8.87
N HIS A 123 -14.37 18.11 8.67
CA HIS A 123 -15.76 18.34 9.07
C HIS A 123 -16.22 17.49 10.25
N TRP A 124 -15.32 16.67 10.81
CA TRP A 124 -15.60 15.78 11.95
C TRP A 124 -16.79 14.86 11.64
N LYS A 125 -16.73 14.18 10.50
CA LYS A 125 -17.79 13.27 10.03
C LYS A 125 -17.42 11.81 10.30
N GLY A 126 -18.42 10.95 10.11
CA GLY A 126 -18.30 9.51 10.24
C GLY A 126 -17.79 9.06 11.61
N ASP A 127 -17.09 7.94 11.61
CA ASP A 127 -16.49 7.37 12.81
C ASP A 127 -15.40 8.29 13.41
N PHE A 128 -14.76 9.14 12.60
CA PHE A 128 -13.69 10.03 13.07
C PHE A 128 -14.28 11.12 13.96
N GLY A 129 -15.38 11.73 13.50
CA GLY A 129 -16.16 12.69 14.27
C GLY A 129 -16.70 12.11 15.57
N GLN A 130 -17.26 10.90 15.52
CA GLN A 130 -17.74 10.21 16.73
C GLN A 130 -16.62 10.06 17.76
N ASN A 131 -15.42 9.68 17.31
CA ASN A 131 -14.24 9.52 18.17
C ASN A 131 -13.80 10.80 18.89
N LEU A 132 -14.17 11.99 18.40
CA LEU A 132 -13.87 13.27 19.08
C LEU A 132 -14.69 13.44 20.36
N PHE A 133 -15.86 12.81 20.43
CA PHE A 133 -16.76 12.86 21.58
C PHE A 133 -16.68 11.58 22.44
N CYS A 134 -15.98 10.54 21.98
CA CYS A 134 -15.73 9.33 22.74
C CYS A 134 -14.69 9.56 23.86
N GLY A 135 -15.04 9.16 25.09
CA GLY A 135 -14.13 9.14 26.24
C GLY A 135 -14.38 10.28 27.25
N GLY A 136 -15.25 10.01 28.24
CA GLY A 136 -15.43 10.82 29.44
C GLY A 136 -16.06 12.21 29.23
N ARG A 137 -16.24 12.97 30.31
CA ARG A 137 -16.67 14.38 30.24
C ARG A 137 -15.52 15.24 29.70
N ARG A 138 -15.52 15.51 28.39
CA ARG A 138 -14.65 16.52 27.78
C ARG A 138 -15.23 17.91 28.01
N GLU A 139 -14.40 18.87 28.41
CA GLU A 139 -14.83 20.25 28.54
C GLU A 139 -15.14 20.84 27.15
N MET A 140 -16.32 21.45 27.00
CA MET A 140 -16.80 21.95 25.71
C MET A 140 -15.85 23.00 25.09
N SER A 141 -15.22 23.83 25.94
CA SER A 141 -14.25 24.83 25.51
C SER A 141 -13.03 24.20 24.80
N ASN A 142 -12.56 23.04 25.28
CA ASN A 142 -11.45 22.31 24.68
C ASN A 142 -11.88 21.59 23.40
N VAL A 143 -13.08 21.03 23.36
CA VAL A 143 -13.63 20.43 22.14
C VAL A 143 -13.67 21.43 21.00
N LEU A 144 -14.10 22.67 21.25
CA LEU A 144 -14.12 23.71 20.22
C LEU A 144 -12.72 24.08 19.73
N LYS A 145 -11.73 24.14 20.62
CA LYS A 145 -10.32 24.36 20.23
C LYS A 145 -9.80 23.23 19.35
N TRP A 146 -10.03 21.98 19.74
CA TRP A 146 -9.63 20.79 19.00
C TRP A 146 -10.29 20.72 17.62
N ALA A 147 -11.59 20.96 17.55
CA ALA A 147 -12.35 21.00 16.30
C ALA A 147 -11.76 22.04 15.34
N ASN A 148 -11.51 23.26 15.83
CA ASN A 148 -10.89 24.31 15.02
C ASN A 148 -9.47 23.95 14.55
N ALA A 149 -8.67 23.33 15.41
CA ALA A 149 -7.32 22.89 15.04
C ALA A 149 -7.33 21.79 13.96
N LEU A 150 -8.22 20.79 14.10
CA LEU A 150 -8.44 19.75 13.10
C LEU A 150 -8.82 20.35 11.74
N ARG A 151 -9.81 21.26 11.72
CA ARG A 151 -10.25 21.92 10.49
C ARG A 151 -9.16 22.75 9.85
N TYR A 152 -8.36 23.45 10.66
CA TYR A 152 -7.25 24.28 10.17
C TYR A 152 -6.18 23.41 9.49
N VAL A 153 -5.64 22.42 10.21
CA VAL A 153 -4.56 21.57 9.68
C VAL A 153 -5.04 20.70 8.52
N ALA A 154 -6.29 20.21 8.55
CA ALA A 154 -6.85 19.43 7.44
C ALA A 154 -7.17 20.25 6.19
N ALA A 155 -7.13 21.58 6.26
CA ALA A 155 -7.28 22.45 5.09
C ALA A 155 -5.95 22.69 4.35
N GLU A 156 -4.82 22.37 4.97
CA GLU A 156 -3.49 22.49 4.36
C GLU A 156 -3.24 21.40 3.31
N ASN A 157 -2.30 21.65 2.39
CA ASN A 157 -1.84 20.64 1.45
C ASN A 157 -1.10 19.51 2.19
N GLY A 158 -1.44 18.25 1.89
CA GLY A 158 -0.79 17.10 2.51
C GLY A 158 -1.02 15.81 1.73
N LEU A 159 -0.74 14.69 2.38
CA LEU A 159 -0.65 13.37 1.76
C LEU A 159 -1.74 12.44 2.32
N THR A 160 -2.45 11.74 1.45
CA THR A 160 -3.54 10.83 1.81
C THR A 160 -3.24 9.42 1.35
N SER A 161 -3.33 8.43 2.24
CA SER A 161 -2.98 7.05 1.94
C SER A 161 -3.82 6.42 0.82
N GLU A 162 -5.06 6.90 0.63
CA GLU A 162 -5.97 6.42 -0.44
C GLU A 162 -5.46 6.73 -1.85
N ASN A 163 -4.55 7.70 -1.98
CA ASN A 163 -3.94 8.05 -3.26
C ASN A 163 -2.82 7.09 -3.68
N TYR A 164 -2.49 6.10 -2.84
CA TYR A 164 -1.35 5.22 -3.05
C TYR A 164 -1.82 3.78 -3.20
N SER A 165 -1.15 3.05 -4.09
CA SER A 165 -1.40 1.63 -4.28
C SER A 165 -0.96 0.78 -3.07
N ASN A 166 0.08 1.22 -2.34
CA ASN A 166 0.63 0.52 -1.18
C ASN A 166 1.18 1.48 -0.11
N GLU A 167 1.32 0.97 1.11
CA GLU A 167 1.75 1.75 2.27
C GLU A 167 3.22 2.17 2.21
N SER A 168 4.08 1.39 1.54
CA SER A 168 5.51 1.73 1.41
C SER A 168 5.72 2.99 0.58
N ASP A 169 5.09 3.09 -0.60
CA ASP A 169 5.18 4.27 -1.47
C ASP A 169 4.65 5.52 -0.74
N PHE A 170 3.55 5.37 0.01
CA PHE A 170 3.01 6.44 0.84
C PHE A 170 4.03 6.95 1.88
N ILE A 171 4.73 6.05 2.56
CA ILE A 171 5.77 6.41 3.53
C ILE A 171 6.97 7.08 2.84
N VAL A 172 7.40 6.57 1.68
CA VAL A 172 8.48 7.17 0.89
C VAL A 172 8.16 8.62 0.57
N ASP A 173 6.94 8.91 0.08
CA ASP A 173 6.54 10.27 -0.27
C ASP A 173 6.35 11.18 0.95
N ILE A 174 5.95 10.64 2.12
CA ILE A 174 6.00 11.39 3.39
C ILE A 174 7.43 11.83 3.69
N VAL A 175 8.41 10.93 3.58
CA VAL A 175 9.82 11.26 3.86
C VAL A 175 10.39 12.23 2.82
N VAL A 176 10.00 12.11 1.55
CA VAL A 176 10.35 13.08 0.50
C VAL A 176 9.78 14.47 0.83
N ALA A 177 8.51 14.55 1.24
CA ALA A 177 7.88 15.81 1.63
C ALA A 177 8.58 16.45 2.83
N VAL A 178 8.94 15.66 3.84
CA VAL A 178 9.74 16.11 4.99
C VAL A 178 11.06 16.71 4.54
N LYS A 179 11.83 15.99 3.71
CA LYS A 179 13.14 16.46 3.23
C LYS A 179 13.02 17.74 2.41
N LYS A 180 11.99 17.87 1.57
CA LYS A 180 11.72 19.09 0.79
C LYS A 180 11.43 20.28 1.68
N VAL A 181 10.61 20.10 2.72
CA VAL A 181 10.32 21.16 3.70
C VAL A 181 11.59 21.63 4.43
N LEU A 182 12.40 20.68 4.91
CA LEU A 182 13.65 20.97 5.62
C LEU A 182 14.70 21.61 4.69
N ALA A 183 14.69 21.29 3.40
CA ALA A 183 15.54 21.93 2.40
C ALA A 183 15.02 23.30 1.91
N GLY A 184 13.81 23.69 2.30
CA GLY A 184 13.17 24.91 1.78
C GLY A 184 12.68 24.82 0.33
N ASP A 185 12.53 23.61 -0.22
CA ASP A 185 12.05 23.35 -1.59
C ASP A 185 10.52 23.43 -1.67
N VAL A 186 9.98 24.65 -1.73
CA VAL A 186 8.54 24.90 -1.79
C VAL A 186 7.94 24.42 -3.11
N GLN A 187 8.62 24.68 -4.24
CA GLN A 187 8.10 24.33 -5.57
C GLN A 187 8.02 22.81 -5.72
N GLY A 188 9.08 22.08 -5.37
CA GLY A 188 9.08 20.64 -5.48
C GLY A 188 8.13 19.95 -4.50
N LEU A 189 7.73 20.62 -3.41
CA LEU A 189 6.70 20.12 -2.49
C LEU A 189 5.30 20.25 -3.09
N GLU A 190 5.00 21.40 -3.71
CA GLU A 190 3.73 21.60 -4.42
C GLU A 190 3.58 20.63 -5.60
N GLU A 191 4.65 20.40 -6.36
CA GLU A 191 4.67 19.40 -7.43
C GLU A 191 4.34 17.98 -6.93
N LEU A 192 4.91 17.57 -5.79
CA LEU A 192 4.61 16.29 -5.14
C LEU A 192 3.13 16.19 -4.74
N PHE A 193 2.57 17.23 -4.11
CA PHE A 193 1.17 17.24 -3.71
C PHE A 193 0.20 17.22 -4.91
N VAL A 194 0.57 17.82 -6.03
CA VAL A 194 -0.22 17.74 -7.27
C VAL A 194 -0.15 16.35 -7.87
N GLN A 195 1.04 15.77 -7.99
CA GLN A 195 1.23 14.43 -8.58
C GLN A 195 0.44 13.36 -7.82
N THR A 196 0.49 13.39 -6.50
CA THR A 196 -0.21 12.43 -5.65
C THR A 196 -1.74 12.56 -5.73
N ARG A 197 -2.29 13.76 -5.99
CA ARG A 197 -3.74 13.93 -6.24
C ARG A 197 -4.17 13.44 -7.62
N LEU A 198 -3.31 13.56 -8.63
CA LEU A 198 -3.63 13.14 -10.00
C LEU A 198 -3.65 11.61 -10.17
N GLN A 199 -2.95 10.86 -9.31
CA GLN A 199 -2.99 9.39 -9.30
C GLN A 199 -4.40 8.82 -9.09
N VAL A 200 -5.33 9.60 -8.52
CA VAL A 200 -6.75 9.22 -8.30
C VAL A 200 -7.62 9.37 -9.56
N VAL A 201 -7.23 10.22 -10.52
CA VAL A 201 -8.07 10.57 -11.69
C VAL A 201 -7.76 9.69 -12.91
N ALA A 202 -6.67 8.92 -12.87
CA ALA A 202 -6.21 8.09 -13.98
C ALA A 202 -6.58 6.60 -13.82
N GLU A 203 -7.87 6.27 -13.70
CA GLU A 203 -8.38 4.97 -14.17
C GLU A 203 -9.00 5.16 -15.55
N PRO A 204 -8.60 4.40 -16.59
CA PRO A 204 -9.29 4.45 -17.86
C PRO A 204 -10.68 3.83 -17.69
N GLU A 205 -11.73 4.57 -18.04
CA GLU A 205 -13.07 4.02 -18.27
C GLU A 205 -12.93 2.81 -19.22
N ARG A 206 -13.07 1.59 -18.67
CA ARG A 206 -13.24 0.39 -19.50
C ARG A 206 -14.57 0.54 -20.23
N ALA A 207 -14.49 0.84 -21.51
CA ALA A 207 -15.59 0.63 -22.44
C ALA A 207 -16.08 -0.81 -22.29
N ALA A 208 -17.32 -0.96 -21.85
CA ALA A 208 -18.03 -2.23 -21.86
C ALA A 208 -18.29 -2.63 -23.31
N GLU A 209 -17.37 -3.39 -23.91
CA GLU A 209 -17.65 -4.10 -25.15
C GLU A 209 -18.59 -5.27 -24.85
N SER A 210 -19.84 -5.07 -25.24
CA SER A 210 -20.90 -6.08 -25.26
C SER A 210 -20.47 -7.27 -26.15
N PRO A 211 -20.64 -8.54 -25.74
CA PRO A 211 -20.24 -9.67 -26.56
C PRO A 211 -21.08 -9.74 -27.83
N GLN A 212 -20.43 -9.61 -28.99
CA GLN A 212 -21.08 -9.86 -30.27
C GLN A 212 -21.53 -11.32 -30.36
N GLY A 213 -22.82 -11.47 -30.63
CA GLY A 213 -23.52 -12.75 -30.70
C GLY A 213 -23.06 -13.63 -31.85
N ILE A 214 -22.94 -14.93 -31.55
CA ILE A 214 -22.82 -15.98 -32.54
C ILE A 214 -24.19 -16.22 -33.17
N LEU A 215 -24.20 -16.06 -34.49
CA LEU A 215 -25.25 -16.37 -35.45
C LEU A 215 -25.87 -17.77 -35.24
N ARG A 216 -27.19 -17.85 -34.95
CA ARG A 216 -28.03 -19.01 -35.28
C ARG A 216 -29.41 -18.55 -35.76
N THR A 217 -29.89 -19.27 -36.76
CA THR A 217 -30.96 -19.00 -37.74
C THR A 217 -32.38 -18.95 -37.16
N PRO A 218 -33.34 -18.34 -37.89
CA PRO A 218 -34.72 -18.16 -37.44
C PRO A 218 -35.58 -19.38 -37.80
N ASP A 219 -36.56 -19.71 -36.95
CA ASP A 219 -37.83 -20.26 -37.43
C ASP A 219 -38.95 -20.20 -36.38
N THR A 220 -40.13 -19.81 -36.89
CA THR A 220 -41.50 -19.96 -36.36
C THR A 220 -42.03 -19.08 -35.21
N VAL A 221 -42.91 -18.15 -35.62
CA VAL A 221 -43.96 -17.40 -34.89
C VAL A 221 -45.31 -18.13 -35.11
N PRO A 222 -46.47 -17.89 -34.41
CA PRO A 222 -46.80 -17.20 -33.15
C PRO A 222 -47.69 -18.05 -32.19
N LYS A 223 -47.95 -17.54 -30.96
CA LYS A 223 -49.32 -17.54 -30.40
C LYS A 223 -49.53 -16.41 -29.39
N VAL A 224 -50.39 -15.47 -29.79
CA VAL A 224 -50.98 -14.41 -28.96
C VAL A 224 -52.12 -15.00 -28.13
N ARG A 225 -52.20 -14.65 -26.84
CA ARG A 225 -53.48 -14.47 -26.13
C ARG A 225 -53.33 -13.40 -25.05
N ASN A 226 -54.24 -12.44 -25.12
CA ASN A 226 -54.42 -11.29 -24.24
C ASN A 226 -54.62 -11.72 -22.78
N GLU A 227 -54.18 -10.87 -21.84
CA GLU A 227 -55.12 -10.26 -20.90
C GLU A 227 -54.52 -8.99 -20.29
N LYS A 228 -55.41 -8.00 -20.12
CA LYS A 228 -55.14 -6.67 -19.61
C LYS A 228 -54.94 -6.75 -18.11
N ASP A 229 -53.87 -6.14 -17.60
CA ASP A 229 -53.95 -5.43 -16.34
C ASP A 229 -53.30 -4.06 -16.49
N LYS A 230 -54.12 -3.05 -16.19
CA LYS A 230 -53.71 -1.67 -15.96
C LYS A 230 -52.88 -1.63 -14.68
N LEU A 231 -51.70 -1.02 -14.73
CA LEU A 231 -51.23 -0.22 -13.61
C LEU A 231 -50.59 1.05 -14.16
N GLU A 232 -51.17 2.17 -13.76
CA GLU A 232 -50.83 3.52 -14.19
C GLU A 232 -49.50 3.99 -13.57
N CYS A 233 -48.81 4.83 -14.33
CA CYS A 233 -47.52 5.46 -14.05
C CYS A 233 -47.50 6.33 -12.79
N THR A 234 -46.31 6.48 -12.19
CA THR A 234 -45.89 7.76 -11.61
C THR A 234 -44.48 8.09 -12.10
N ASP A 235 -44.36 9.31 -12.62
CA ASP A 235 -43.26 9.90 -13.35
C ASP A 235 -42.04 10.17 -12.46
N GLU A 236 -40.83 9.72 -12.84
CA GLU A 236 -39.54 10.31 -12.42
C GLU A 236 -38.30 9.66 -13.10
N LEU A 237 -38.37 9.41 -14.42
CA LEU A 237 -37.19 8.91 -15.18
C LEU A 237 -37.18 9.40 -16.63
N GLY A 238 -37.59 10.65 -16.83
CA GLY A 238 -37.93 11.19 -18.15
C GLY A 238 -37.07 12.35 -18.68
N ASP A 239 -36.06 12.86 -17.96
CA ASP A 239 -35.45 14.16 -18.34
C ASP A 239 -33.91 14.24 -18.25
N LEU A 240 -33.16 13.22 -18.68
CA LEU A 240 -31.70 13.38 -18.82
C LEU A 240 -31.06 12.70 -20.03
N VAL A 241 -31.68 12.72 -21.21
CA VAL A 241 -30.95 12.44 -22.48
C VAL A 241 -31.51 13.27 -23.64
N LYS A 242 -31.52 14.60 -23.53
CA LYS A 242 -31.74 15.48 -24.70
C LYS A 242 -30.89 16.75 -24.63
N THR A 243 -29.58 16.61 -24.78
CA THR A 243 -28.75 17.67 -25.42
C THR A 243 -27.39 17.15 -25.86
N VAL A 244 -27.37 16.34 -26.92
CA VAL A 244 -26.23 16.34 -27.83
C VAL A 244 -26.80 16.63 -29.21
N ASP A 245 -26.42 17.78 -29.74
CA ASP A 245 -26.87 18.25 -31.05
C ASP A 245 -26.27 17.34 -32.12
N ASN A 246 -27.12 16.57 -32.81
CA ASN A 246 -26.73 15.63 -33.85
C ASN A 246 -25.96 16.30 -35.01
N ASP A 247 -26.04 17.63 -35.14
CA ASP A 247 -25.31 18.41 -36.16
C ASP A 247 -23.80 18.52 -35.85
N LEU A 248 -23.40 18.48 -34.58
CA LEU A 248 -21.99 18.53 -34.18
C LEU A 248 -21.28 17.18 -34.41
N ALA A 249 -21.99 16.07 -34.15
CA ALA A 249 -21.49 14.73 -34.38
C ALA A 249 -21.25 14.47 -35.89
N LEU A 250 -22.11 15.01 -36.77
CA LEU A 250 -21.98 14.87 -38.21
C LEU A 250 -20.79 15.68 -38.79
N LYS A 251 -20.50 16.86 -38.21
CA LYS A 251 -19.37 17.72 -38.63
C LYS A 251 -18.00 17.12 -38.30
N ILE A 252 -17.87 16.43 -37.17
CA ILE A 252 -16.62 15.76 -36.77
C ILE A 252 -16.36 14.55 -37.68
N HIS A 253 -17.40 13.78 -38.02
CA HIS A 253 -17.25 12.59 -38.85
C HIS A 253 -16.91 12.91 -40.31
N THR A 254 -17.50 13.98 -40.86
CA THR A 254 -17.29 14.38 -42.26
C THR A 254 -15.89 14.99 -42.50
N LYS A 255 -15.29 15.62 -41.47
CA LYS A 255 -13.94 16.22 -41.56
C LYS A 255 -12.81 15.21 -41.45
N ALA A 256 -13.07 14.02 -40.89
CA ALA A 256 -12.11 12.92 -40.83
C ALA A 256 -12.06 12.06 -42.11
N ALA A 257 -13.09 12.15 -42.97
CA ALA A 257 -13.27 11.28 -44.13
C ALA A 257 -12.84 11.89 -45.49
N THR A 258 -12.31 13.13 -45.55
CA THR A 258 -11.97 13.80 -46.82
C THR A 258 -10.66 14.58 -46.76
N ASN A 259 -9.51 13.89 -46.91
CA ASN A 259 -8.47 14.24 -47.90
C ASN A 259 -7.29 13.25 -47.89
N PRO A 260 -7.05 12.52 -48.99
CA PRO A 260 -5.82 11.79 -49.26
C PRO A 260 -4.85 12.59 -50.18
N GLU A 261 -3.55 12.36 -49.96
CA GLU A 261 -2.40 12.50 -50.88
C GLU A 261 -1.99 13.87 -51.46
N VAL A 262 -0.75 14.30 -51.15
CA VAL A 262 0.21 14.81 -52.15
C VAL A 262 1.64 14.34 -51.82
N VAL A 263 2.11 13.37 -52.61
CA VAL A 263 3.40 13.23 -53.31
C VAL A 263 4.73 13.43 -52.55
N ALA A 264 5.57 12.39 -52.67
CA ALA A 264 6.97 12.31 -52.28
C ALA A 264 7.90 13.24 -53.09
N GLU A 265 8.85 13.88 -52.43
CA GLU A 265 10.18 14.21 -52.98
C GLU A 265 11.17 14.46 -51.82
N GLY A 266 12.37 13.91 -51.93
CA GLY A 266 13.30 13.74 -50.81
C GLY A 266 14.07 14.98 -50.38
N LYS A 267 14.50 14.96 -49.11
CA LYS A 267 15.87 15.36 -48.69
C LYS A 267 16.11 14.97 -47.24
N GLU A 268 17.21 14.24 -47.07
CA GLU A 268 17.82 13.78 -45.84
C GLU A 268 18.15 14.97 -44.91
N PHE A 269 17.58 14.99 -43.71
CA PHE A 269 17.99 15.89 -42.63
C PHE A 269 18.46 15.05 -41.43
N GLY A 270 19.68 15.35 -40.98
CA GLY A 270 20.51 14.49 -40.15
C GLY A 270 19.88 14.03 -38.85
N LYS A 271 20.02 12.74 -38.58
CA LYS A 271 19.81 12.13 -37.26
C LYS A 271 20.91 12.63 -36.32
N THR A 272 20.56 13.51 -35.39
CA THR A 272 21.34 13.67 -34.16
C THR A 272 21.20 12.38 -33.34
N PRO A 273 22.29 11.72 -32.92
CA PRO A 273 22.20 10.51 -32.12
C PRO A 273 21.77 10.91 -30.71
N ILE A 274 20.51 10.61 -30.37
CA ILE A 274 20.13 10.40 -28.97
C ILE A 274 20.93 9.18 -28.54
N TYR A 275 21.83 9.36 -27.58
CA TYR A 275 22.51 8.26 -26.90
C TYR A 275 21.44 7.41 -26.21
N SER A 276 20.94 6.40 -26.92
CA SER A 276 20.28 5.25 -26.34
C SER A 276 21.29 4.64 -25.38
N ARG A 277 21.09 4.87 -24.08
CA ARG A 277 21.75 4.09 -23.04
C ARG A 277 21.45 2.63 -23.37
N GLU A 278 22.46 1.88 -23.79
CA GLU A 278 22.33 0.45 -24.08
C GLU A 278 21.61 -0.18 -22.89
N ALA A 279 20.44 -0.75 -23.15
CA ALA A 279 19.72 -1.48 -22.13
C ALA A 279 20.61 -2.67 -21.74
N SER A 280 21.13 -2.64 -20.52
CA SER A 280 21.65 -3.83 -19.87
C SER A 280 20.63 -4.97 -20.04
N PRO A 281 21.07 -6.23 -20.23
CA PRO A 281 20.14 -7.36 -20.25
C PRO A 281 19.19 -7.26 -19.06
N PRO A 282 17.89 -7.61 -19.20
CA PRO A 282 16.97 -7.59 -18.07
C PRO A 282 17.61 -8.38 -16.93
N GLN A 283 17.87 -7.68 -15.83
CA GLN A 283 18.58 -8.23 -14.70
C GLN A 283 17.80 -9.46 -14.23
N GLN A 284 18.45 -10.63 -14.19
CA GLN A 284 17.81 -11.86 -13.73
C GLN A 284 17.22 -11.61 -12.34
N HIS A 285 15.96 -11.98 -12.11
CA HIS A 285 15.33 -11.81 -10.81
C HIS A 285 16.07 -12.66 -9.78
N GLN A 286 16.47 -12.06 -8.66
CA GLN A 286 17.19 -12.79 -7.62
C GLN A 286 16.21 -13.45 -6.66
N VAL A 287 15.12 -12.74 -6.33
CA VAL A 287 14.14 -13.18 -5.34
C VAL A 287 12.74 -13.19 -5.94
N PHE A 288 12.06 -14.33 -5.84
CA PHE A 288 10.61 -14.46 -6.08
C PHE A 288 9.86 -14.40 -4.75
N ILE A 289 8.82 -13.57 -4.64
CA ILE A 289 7.97 -13.52 -3.44
C ILE A 289 6.59 -14.11 -3.75
N ASN A 290 6.29 -15.23 -3.08
CA ASN A 290 5.03 -15.92 -3.14
C ASN A 290 4.24 -15.67 -1.84
N PHE A 291 3.06 -15.07 -1.96
CA PHE A 291 2.28 -14.59 -0.80
C PHE A 291 0.80 -14.46 -1.16
N ARG A 292 -0.06 -14.26 -0.16
CA ARG A 292 -1.48 -13.94 -0.38
C ARG A 292 -1.68 -12.45 -0.58
N GLY A 293 -2.46 -12.05 -1.59
CA GLY A 293 -2.74 -10.65 -1.92
C GLY A 293 -3.13 -9.72 -0.75
N GLU A 294 -3.72 -10.24 0.35
CA GLU A 294 -4.04 -9.47 1.56
C GLU A 294 -2.82 -8.76 2.20
N LEU A 295 -1.60 -9.28 1.96
CA LEU A 295 -0.36 -8.71 2.48
C LEU A 295 0.32 -7.72 1.52
N ARG A 296 -0.20 -7.55 0.30
CA ARG A 296 0.47 -6.81 -0.79
C ARG A 296 0.81 -5.39 -0.37
N ASN A 297 -0.20 -4.67 0.10
CA ASN A 297 -0.13 -3.23 0.28
C ASN A 297 0.42 -2.84 1.67
N ASN A 298 0.86 -3.82 2.47
CA ASN A 298 1.39 -3.63 3.82
C ASN A 298 2.77 -4.33 3.97
N PHE A 299 2.83 -5.46 4.65
CA PHE A 299 4.04 -6.22 4.92
C PHE A 299 4.87 -6.48 3.67
N VAL A 300 4.26 -6.92 2.56
CA VAL A 300 5.01 -7.26 1.33
C VAL A 300 5.55 -6.01 0.64
N SER A 301 4.81 -4.89 0.60
CA SER A 301 5.34 -3.64 0.05
C SER A 301 6.58 -3.17 0.80
N HIS A 302 6.57 -3.26 2.13
CA HIS A 302 7.74 -2.89 2.95
C HIS A 302 8.90 -3.87 2.80
N LEU A 303 8.62 -5.16 2.67
CA LEU A 303 9.65 -6.18 2.42
C LEU A 303 10.33 -5.94 1.06
N VAL A 304 9.54 -5.66 0.02
CA VAL A 304 10.04 -5.34 -1.32
C VAL A 304 10.94 -4.11 -1.28
N GLU A 305 10.49 -3.05 -0.62
CA GLU A 305 11.26 -1.82 -0.49
C GLU A 305 12.58 -2.07 0.26
N ALA A 306 12.54 -2.83 1.36
CA ALA A 306 13.75 -3.20 2.09
C ALA A 306 14.73 -4.03 1.26
N LEU A 307 14.25 -4.98 0.45
CA LEU A 307 15.09 -5.75 -0.47
C LEU A 307 15.71 -4.86 -1.56
N ARG A 308 14.92 -3.97 -2.18
CA ARG A 308 15.40 -3.03 -3.21
C ARG A 308 16.43 -2.04 -2.69
N ARG A 309 16.25 -1.54 -1.47
CA ARG A 309 17.25 -0.68 -0.80
C ARG A 309 18.59 -1.38 -0.56
N ASN A 310 18.59 -2.71 -0.54
CA ASN A 310 19.80 -3.54 -0.48
C ASN A 310 20.24 -4.05 -1.86
N GLU A 311 19.80 -3.40 -2.94
CA GLU A 311 20.14 -3.71 -4.33
C GLU A 311 19.77 -5.13 -4.78
N ILE A 312 18.78 -5.75 -4.11
CA ILE A 312 18.28 -7.08 -4.47
C ILE A 312 17.16 -6.94 -5.50
N ASN A 313 17.31 -7.59 -6.65
CA ASN A 313 16.28 -7.61 -7.68
C ASN A 313 15.15 -8.58 -7.30
N VAL A 314 13.93 -8.06 -7.13
CA VAL A 314 12.76 -8.79 -6.66
C VAL A 314 11.68 -8.86 -7.73
N PHE A 315 11.13 -10.06 -7.93
CA PHE A 315 9.88 -10.27 -8.64
C PHE A 315 8.73 -10.51 -7.65
N ILE A 316 7.63 -9.77 -7.84
CA ILE A 316 6.44 -9.84 -6.98
C ILE A 316 5.31 -10.47 -7.79
N ASP A 317 4.62 -11.44 -7.20
CA ASP A 317 3.40 -11.99 -7.78
C ASP A 317 2.25 -10.96 -7.74
N ASN A 318 1.85 -10.48 -8.93
CA ASN A 318 0.70 -9.62 -9.14
C ASN A 318 -0.60 -10.43 -9.32
N GLN A 319 -1.01 -11.18 -8.28
CA GLN A 319 -2.26 -11.96 -8.18
C GLN A 319 -3.57 -11.30 -8.63
N GLU A 320 -3.63 -9.97 -8.80
CA GLU A 320 -4.86 -9.23 -9.16
C GLU A 320 -5.05 -9.08 -10.67
N LEU A 321 -4.00 -9.27 -11.48
CA LEU A 321 -4.10 -9.23 -12.95
C LEU A 321 -4.33 -10.65 -13.49
N ARG A 322 -5.50 -11.21 -13.23
CA ARG A 322 -5.87 -12.54 -13.72
C ARG A 322 -6.67 -12.45 -15.02
N GLY A 323 -6.00 -12.78 -16.10
CA GLY A 323 -6.59 -13.08 -17.40
C GLY A 323 -5.68 -13.97 -18.24
N GLU A 324 -4.38 -13.67 -18.30
CA GLU A 324 -3.47 -14.35 -19.22
C GLU A 324 -2.12 -14.64 -18.53
N GLU A 325 -1.68 -15.90 -18.66
CA GLU A 325 -0.30 -16.38 -18.44
C GLU A 325 0.17 -16.78 -17.02
N ILE A 326 -0.46 -17.83 -16.46
CA ILE A 326 0.16 -18.68 -15.41
C ILE A 326 1.56 -19.17 -15.83
N GLY A 327 1.79 -19.36 -17.14
CA GLY A 327 3.11 -19.74 -17.68
C GLY A 327 4.20 -18.74 -17.33
N ILE A 328 3.93 -17.44 -17.42
CA ILE A 328 4.91 -16.39 -17.07
C ILE A 328 5.32 -16.52 -15.61
N LEU A 329 4.37 -16.65 -14.68
CA LEU A 329 4.67 -16.72 -13.24
C LEU A 329 5.55 -17.95 -12.91
N LEU A 330 5.27 -19.10 -13.53
CA LEU A 330 6.08 -20.30 -13.34
C LEU A 330 7.51 -20.14 -13.90
N ASN A 331 7.67 -19.47 -15.04
CA ASN A 331 8.99 -19.16 -15.59
C ASN A 331 9.77 -18.23 -14.66
N ARG A 332 9.11 -17.23 -14.05
CA ARG A 332 9.76 -16.32 -13.09
C ARG A 332 10.25 -17.02 -11.84
N ILE A 333 9.56 -18.07 -11.40
CA ILE A 333 10.04 -18.94 -10.30
C ILE A 333 11.32 -19.68 -10.73
N GLU A 334 11.37 -20.19 -11.96
CA GLU A 334 12.54 -20.89 -12.49
C GLU A 334 13.74 -19.98 -12.74
N GLU A 335 13.50 -18.72 -13.14
CA GLU A 335 14.54 -17.71 -13.36
C GLU A 335 15.12 -17.17 -12.05
N SER A 336 14.42 -17.34 -10.92
CA SER A 336 14.83 -16.83 -9.61
C SER A 336 15.81 -17.76 -8.90
N VAL A 337 16.67 -17.20 -8.04
CA VAL A 337 17.62 -18.00 -7.24
C VAL A 337 17.13 -18.28 -5.82
N ILE A 338 16.26 -17.42 -5.28
CA ILE A 338 15.60 -17.58 -3.98
C ILE A 338 14.10 -17.38 -4.13
N ALA A 339 13.29 -18.22 -3.48
CA ALA A 339 11.87 -17.99 -3.28
C ALA A 339 11.57 -17.71 -1.80
N LEU A 340 10.92 -16.58 -1.54
CA LEU A 340 10.30 -16.25 -0.26
C LEU A 340 8.85 -16.73 -0.29
N VAL A 341 8.48 -17.64 0.60
CA VAL A 341 7.11 -18.15 0.70
C VAL A 341 6.50 -17.60 1.99
N VAL A 342 5.66 -16.57 1.85
CA VAL A 342 5.01 -15.88 2.97
C VAL A 342 3.68 -16.56 3.27
N PHE A 343 3.69 -17.49 4.22
CA PHE A 343 2.49 -18.10 4.75
C PHE A 343 1.75 -17.11 5.65
N SER A 344 0.52 -16.79 5.30
CA SER A 344 -0.46 -16.04 6.09
C SER A 344 -1.72 -16.87 6.29
N THR A 345 -2.65 -16.41 7.14
CA THR A 345 -3.91 -17.12 7.41
C THR A 345 -4.68 -17.41 6.12
N GLY A 346 -4.87 -16.42 5.24
CA GLY A 346 -5.61 -16.56 3.98
C GLY A 346 -4.83 -17.19 2.83
N TYR A 347 -3.60 -17.67 3.05
CA TYR A 347 -2.74 -18.18 1.97
C TYR A 347 -3.35 -19.34 1.18
N THR A 348 -3.97 -20.30 1.89
CA THR A 348 -4.57 -21.51 1.32
C THR A 348 -5.89 -21.26 0.60
N GLU A 349 -6.46 -20.06 0.73
CA GLU A 349 -7.60 -19.63 -0.07
C GLU A 349 -7.21 -19.46 -1.55
N SER A 350 -5.96 -19.18 -1.87
CA SER A 350 -5.55 -18.91 -3.26
C SER A 350 -5.04 -20.18 -3.95
N ARG A 351 -5.79 -20.70 -4.94
CA ARG A 351 -5.31 -21.79 -5.82
C ARG A 351 -3.96 -21.46 -6.47
N TRP A 352 -3.69 -20.18 -6.74
CA TRP A 352 -2.45 -19.73 -7.37
C TRP A 352 -1.29 -19.82 -6.39
N CYS A 353 -1.44 -19.34 -5.16
CA CYS A 353 -0.43 -19.52 -4.11
C CYS A 353 -0.04 -21.01 -3.98
N LEU A 354 -1.04 -21.90 -3.96
CA LEU A 354 -0.82 -23.34 -3.82
C LEU A 354 -0.11 -23.96 -5.02
N ARG A 355 -0.43 -23.53 -6.25
CA ARG A 355 0.26 -23.97 -7.47
C ARG A 355 1.69 -23.47 -7.53
N GLU A 356 1.93 -22.22 -7.14
CA GLU A 356 3.27 -21.64 -7.06
C GLU A 356 4.11 -22.36 -5.99
N ALA A 357 3.54 -22.65 -4.81
CA ALA A 357 4.21 -23.44 -3.79
C ALA A 357 4.61 -24.83 -4.31
N ALA A 358 3.73 -25.50 -5.08
CA ALA A 358 4.06 -26.77 -5.71
C ALA A 358 5.22 -26.64 -6.71
N LYS A 359 5.22 -25.58 -7.53
CA LYS A 359 6.33 -25.31 -8.45
C LYS A 359 7.65 -25.02 -7.72
N ILE A 360 7.59 -24.18 -6.68
CA ILE A 360 8.74 -23.85 -5.83
C ILE A 360 9.33 -25.13 -5.21
N LYS A 361 8.48 -26.02 -4.68
CA LYS A 361 8.92 -27.33 -4.16
C LYS A 361 9.72 -28.08 -5.24
N ASP A 362 9.17 -28.20 -6.45
CA ASP A 362 9.82 -28.97 -7.52
C ASP A 362 11.16 -28.34 -7.95
N CYS A 363 11.26 -27.01 -8.04
CA CYS A 363 12.53 -26.30 -8.30
C CYS A 363 13.56 -26.50 -7.19
N VAL A 364 13.12 -26.51 -5.92
CA VAL A 364 14.00 -26.76 -4.76
C VAL A 364 14.51 -28.20 -4.75
N GLU A 365 13.66 -29.18 -5.07
CA GLU A 365 14.07 -30.60 -5.18
C GLU A 365 15.06 -30.81 -6.33
N ASN A 366 14.91 -30.06 -7.41
CA ASN A 366 15.86 -30.07 -8.55
C ASN A 366 17.14 -29.27 -8.29
N GLY A 367 17.25 -28.59 -7.14
CA GLY A 367 18.45 -27.83 -6.75
C GLY A 367 18.63 -26.50 -7.48
N THR A 368 17.64 -26.03 -8.27
CA THR A 368 17.74 -24.78 -9.03
C THR A 368 17.31 -23.55 -8.23
N LEU A 369 16.65 -23.75 -7.09
CA LEU A 369 16.05 -22.68 -6.29
C LEU A 369 16.27 -22.94 -4.80
N LYS A 370 16.67 -21.92 -4.04
CA LYS A 370 16.63 -21.95 -2.57
C LYS A 370 15.29 -21.41 -2.08
N VAL A 371 14.77 -21.90 -0.97
CA VAL A 371 13.50 -21.42 -0.39
C VAL A 371 13.69 -20.95 1.05
N LEU A 372 13.07 -19.81 1.38
CA LEU A 372 12.96 -19.28 2.73
C LEU A 372 11.47 -19.13 3.09
N PRO A 373 10.90 -20.04 3.90
CA PRO A 373 9.54 -19.88 4.41
C PRO A 373 9.48 -18.77 5.46
N ILE A 374 8.47 -17.91 5.33
CA ILE A 374 8.14 -16.82 6.25
C ILE A 374 6.75 -17.12 6.82
N PHE A 375 6.64 -17.26 8.14
CA PHE A 375 5.41 -17.55 8.85
C PHE A 375 4.86 -16.25 9.45
N TYR A 376 3.98 -15.57 8.70
CA TYR A 376 3.41 -14.28 9.08
C TYR A 376 2.08 -14.47 9.82
N LYS A 377 2.10 -14.29 11.14
CA LYS A 377 0.96 -14.47 12.05
C LYS A 377 0.29 -15.85 11.98
N VAL A 378 1.06 -16.85 11.55
CA VAL A 378 0.67 -18.26 11.55
C VAL A 378 1.77 -19.10 12.18
N THR A 379 1.42 -20.22 12.80
CA THR A 379 2.43 -21.13 13.37
C THR A 379 2.93 -22.11 12.31
N THR A 380 4.19 -22.54 12.43
CA THR A 380 4.77 -23.59 11.59
C THR A 380 3.94 -24.88 11.63
N SER A 381 3.38 -25.22 12.81
CA SER A 381 2.50 -26.37 12.98
C SER A 381 1.20 -26.24 12.21
N ASN A 382 0.59 -25.04 12.18
CA ASN A 382 -0.64 -24.79 11.43
C ASN A 382 -0.42 -25.01 9.93
N VAL A 383 0.70 -24.52 9.39
CA VAL A 383 1.04 -24.71 7.97
C VAL A 383 1.38 -26.17 7.68
N LYS A 384 2.30 -26.77 8.44
CA LYS A 384 2.80 -28.12 8.19
C LYS A 384 1.74 -29.20 8.32
N GLN A 385 0.81 -29.04 9.26
CA GLN A 385 -0.22 -30.03 9.58
C GLN A 385 -1.63 -29.62 9.12
N LEU A 386 -1.76 -28.48 8.44
CA LEU A 386 -3.04 -27.93 7.97
C LEU A 386 -4.07 -27.82 9.12
N LYS A 387 -3.65 -27.13 10.19
CA LYS A 387 -4.44 -26.90 11.41
C LYS A 387 -4.83 -25.44 11.58
N GLY A 388 -5.81 -25.20 12.46
CA GLY A 388 -6.39 -23.87 12.69
C GLY A 388 -7.02 -23.29 11.43
N GLU A 389 -7.19 -21.97 11.42
CA GLU A 389 -7.83 -21.24 10.31
C GLU A 389 -7.12 -21.47 8.97
N PHE A 390 -5.79 -21.53 8.95
CA PHE A 390 -5.01 -21.89 7.76
C PHE A 390 -5.44 -23.23 7.14
N GLY A 391 -5.71 -24.21 8.00
CA GLY A 391 -6.20 -25.52 7.64
C GLY A 391 -7.68 -25.54 7.26
N ASP A 392 -8.50 -24.72 7.90
CA ASP A 392 -9.92 -24.54 7.54
C ASP A 392 -10.06 -24.02 6.11
N HIS A 393 -9.35 -22.93 5.78
CA HIS A 393 -9.29 -22.40 4.42
C HIS A 393 -8.78 -23.41 3.39
N PHE A 394 -7.82 -24.27 3.78
CA PHE A 394 -7.36 -25.36 2.91
C PHE A 394 -8.44 -26.42 2.69
N ARG A 395 -9.21 -26.80 3.73
CA ARG A 395 -10.30 -27.77 3.62
C ARG A 395 -11.41 -27.28 2.71
N ASP A 396 -11.77 -26.00 2.80
CA ASP A 396 -12.72 -25.39 1.87
C ASP A 396 -12.21 -25.47 0.42
N ARG A 397 -10.93 -25.17 0.22
CA ARG A 397 -10.29 -25.29 -1.09
C ARG A 397 -10.25 -26.73 -1.60
N GLU A 398 -9.94 -27.69 -0.73
CA GLU A 398 -9.96 -29.12 -1.02
C GLU A 398 -11.37 -29.57 -1.44
N TRP A 399 -12.42 -29.09 -0.77
CA TRP A 399 -13.80 -29.39 -1.11
C TRP A 399 -14.21 -28.88 -2.49
N GLU A 400 -13.83 -27.65 -2.82
CA GLU A 400 -14.05 -27.08 -4.15
C GLU A 400 -13.33 -27.85 -5.25
N ASN A 401 -12.13 -28.36 -4.95
CA ASN A 401 -11.28 -29.10 -5.87
C ASN A 401 -11.37 -30.62 -5.71
N ARG A 402 -12.40 -31.15 -5.03
CA ARG A 402 -12.50 -32.56 -4.59
C ARG A 402 -12.38 -33.63 -5.68
N PHE A 403 -12.56 -33.27 -6.95
CA PHE A 403 -12.41 -34.18 -8.08
C PHE A 403 -10.96 -34.27 -8.59
N ASP A 404 -10.08 -33.34 -8.23
CA ASP A 404 -8.66 -33.34 -8.58
C ASP A 404 -7.78 -33.72 -7.37
N LYS A 405 -7.95 -34.96 -6.91
CA LYS A 405 -7.18 -35.52 -5.80
C LYS A 405 -5.65 -35.45 -6.02
N PRO A 406 -5.11 -35.73 -7.23
CA PRO A 406 -3.67 -35.61 -7.45
C PRO A 406 -3.14 -34.20 -7.18
N GLN A 407 -3.84 -33.16 -7.63
CA GLN A 407 -3.45 -31.76 -7.39
C GLN A 407 -3.51 -31.41 -5.89
N ILE A 408 -4.56 -31.81 -5.19
CA ILE A 408 -4.68 -31.59 -3.73
C ILE A 408 -3.50 -32.22 -2.98
N GLU A 409 -3.13 -33.46 -3.31
CA GLU A 409 -1.99 -34.14 -2.69
C GLU A 409 -0.66 -33.47 -3.03
N GLN A 410 -0.52 -32.89 -4.23
CA GLN A 410 0.65 -32.08 -4.60
C GLN A 410 0.75 -30.83 -3.71
N TRP A 411 -0.36 -30.12 -3.48
CA TRP A 411 -0.40 -28.96 -2.60
C TRP A 411 -0.04 -29.32 -1.15
N LYS A 412 -0.62 -30.40 -0.59
CA LYS A 412 -0.29 -30.88 0.76
C LYS A 412 1.20 -31.17 0.91
N LYS A 413 1.79 -31.87 -0.06
CA LYS A 413 3.24 -32.18 -0.09
C LYS A 413 4.08 -30.91 -0.16
N ALA A 414 3.70 -29.94 -1.00
CA ALA A 414 4.40 -28.67 -1.14
C ALA A 414 4.41 -27.88 0.17
N LEU A 415 3.24 -27.71 0.80
CA LEU A 415 3.10 -27.00 2.07
C LEU A 415 3.92 -27.67 3.18
N ALA A 416 3.83 -29.00 3.31
CA ALA A 416 4.58 -29.76 4.30
C ALA A 416 6.10 -29.72 4.07
N PHE A 417 6.55 -29.76 2.81
CA PHE A 417 7.96 -29.68 2.44
C PHE A 417 8.54 -28.30 2.73
N ILE A 418 7.89 -27.24 2.24
CA ILE A 418 8.39 -25.87 2.37
C ILE A 418 8.37 -25.44 3.84
N SER A 419 7.29 -25.71 4.57
CA SER A 419 7.20 -25.40 6.01
C SER A 419 8.15 -26.23 6.88
N GLY A 420 8.69 -27.33 6.35
CA GLY A 420 9.72 -28.14 7.00
C GLY A 420 11.14 -27.55 6.88
N ARG A 421 11.34 -26.50 6.08
CA ARG A 421 12.63 -25.80 5.93
C ARG A 421 12.84 -24.77 7.05
N PHE A 422 14.09 -24.40 7.28
CA PHE A 422 14.42 -23.31 8.21
C PHE A 422 13.84 -22.00 7.68
N GLY A 423 13.18 -21.24 8.53
CA GLY A 423 12.44 -20.05 8.15
C GLY A 423 12.33 -19.01 9.26
N GLN A 424 11.67 -17.91 8.94
CA GLN A 424 11.44 -16.78 9.84
C GLN A 424 9.99 -16.73 10.28
N THR A 425 9.73 -16.40 11.56
CA THR A 425 8.37 -16.36 12.13
C THR A 425 8.08 -15.00 12.74
N PHE A 426 6.91 -14.46 12.41
CA PHE A 426 6.40 -13.22 12.99
C PHE A 426 5.06 -13.49 13.68
N ASP A 427 5.03 -13.31 14.99
CA ASP A 427 3.84 -13.50 15.83
C ASP A 427 3.07 -12.19 16.11
N GLY A 428 3.58 -11.06 15.62
CA GLY A 428 3.00 -9.74 15.85
C GLY A 428 3.42 -9.06 17.15
N THR A 429 4.33 -9.66 17.94
CA THR A 429 4.78 -9.08 19.22
C THR A 429 5.94 -8.09 19.08
N SER A 430 6.77 -8.27 18.05
CA SER A 430 7.88 -7.39 17.70
C SER A 430 7.49 -6.40 16.60
N PRO A 431 8.23 -5.29 16.43
CA PRO A 431 8.03 -4.39 15.29
C PRO A 431 8.20 -5.14 13.97
N GLU A 432 7.25 -4.97 13.05
CA GLU A 432 7.29 -5.59 11.72
C GLU A 432 8.52 -5.14 10.91
N SER A 433 8.97 -3.90 11.10
CA SER A 433 10.20 -3.37 10.49
C SER A 433 11.45 -4.16 10.88
N ASP A 434 11.60 -4.52 12.16
CA ASP A 434 12.74 -5.31 12.64
C ASP A 434 12.70 -6.73 12.05
N PHE A 435 11.50 -7.30 11.91
CA PHE A 435 11.30 -8.61 11.28
C PHE A 435 11.70 -8.60 9.80
N ILE A 436 11.36 -7.53 9.07
CA ILE A 436 11.76 -7.37 7.66
C ILE A 436 13.29 -7.31 7.53
N GLU A 437 13.98 -6.57 8.40
CA GLU A 437 15.45 -6.50 8.37
C GLU A 437 16.10 -7.88 8.62
N LEU A 438 15.51 -8.72 9.47
CA LEU A 438 15.95 -10.11 9.65
C LEU A 438 15.80 -10.93 8.36
N ILE A 439 14.69 -10.76 7.64
CA ILE A 439 14.47 -11.44 6.36
C ILE A 439 15.51 -10.98 5.33
N VAL A 440 15.74 -9.67 5.20
CA VAL A 440 16.73 -9.12 4.26
C VAL A 440 18.12 -9.67 4.57
N LYS A 441 18.50 -9.71 5.84
CA LYS A 441 19.78 -10.31 6.27
C LYS A 441 19.89 -11.79 5.91
N ASP A 442 18.81 -12.55 6.03
CA ASP A 442 18.79 -13.96 5.63
C ASP A 442 18.95 -14.12 4.11
N VAL A 443 18.24 -13.30 3.34
CA VAL A 443 18.35 -13.28 1.87
C VAL A 443 19.77 -12.94 1.44
N LEU A 444 20.40 -11.91 2.00
CA LEU A 444 21.78 -11.54 1.70
C LEU A 444 22.76 -12.69 2.00
N ARG A 445 22.59 -13.39 3.13
CA ARG A 445 23.41 -14.57 3.48
C ARG A 445 23.19 -15.71 2.49
N MET A 446 21.95 -15.93 2.07
CA MET A 446 21.61 -16.95 1.07
C MET A 446 22.23 -16.62 -0.29
N LEU A 447 22.14 -15.37 -0.75
CA LEU A 447 22.77 -14.90 -2.00
C LEU A 447 24.29 -15.07 -1.96
N ALA A 448 24.96 -14.61 -0.90
CA ALA A 448 26.40 -14.78 -0.74
C ALA A 448 26.83 -16.26 -0.78
N SER A 449 26.01 -17.16 -0.23
CA SER A 449 26.29 -18.61 -0.28
C SER A 449 26.09 -19.24 -1.66
N ILE A 450 25.35 -18.59 -2.57
CA ILE A 450 25.18 -19.04 -3.96
C ILE A 450 26.38 -18.57 -4.79
N ASP A 451 26.81 -17.33 -4.58
CA ASP A 451 27.95 -16.74 -5.29
C ASP A 451 29.27 -17.44 -4.97
N CYS A 452 29.43 -18.02 -3.77
CA CYS A 452 30.61 -18.84 -3.44
C CYS A 452 30.61 -20.25 -4.04
N THR A 453 29.48 -20.71 -4.60
CA THR A 453 29.34 -22.06 -5.16
C THR A 453 29.39 -22.13 -6.68
N ASN A 454 29.35 -20.96 -7.35
CA ASN A 454 29.53 -20.78 -8.79
C ASN A 454 30.92 -20.19 -9.06
#